data_AF-A0A7C5Y4I6-F1
#
_entry.id   AF-A0A7C5Y4I6-F1
#
_cell.length_a   1.000
_cell.length_b   1.000
_cell.length_c   1.000
_cell.angle_alpha   90.00
_cell.angle_beta   90.00
_cell.angle_gamma   90.00
#
_symmetry.space_group_name_H-M   'P 1'
#
loop_
_entity.id
_entity.type
_entity.pdbx_description
1 polymer ?
#
loop_
_entity_poly.entity_id
_entity_poly.type
_entity_poly.pdbx_seq_one_letter_code
_entity_poly.pdbx_strand_id
1 'polypeptide(L)'
;MESTSHTEFSPAMSAVLSGLRKLKTGSLLIVVAVIILGGSLLALLGSIFTFNVDVVVATLLSWMLLSLIALVLTLVAVYAYLVPSAWSLAKWKPEEFSVISNLLVIGYIGGLVSTLLALVLLIADVTGITGGSIVVLLLIIVLAIAGVILIFIGWIGNVVYFLKLRDAFNSSTFLVAGILLVLSPLIPLLSIITWILTYIEASSLEKKLISGLMKI
;
A
#
# COMPACT_ATOMS: atom_id res chain seq x y z
N MET A 1 12.12 25.32 -38.14
CA MET A 1 12.80 24.23 -37.39
C MET A 1 12.80 24.64 -35.93
N GLU A 2 11.71 24.32 -35.22
CA GLU A 2 11.66 24.45 -33.76
C GLU A 2 12.58 23.40 -33.16
N SER A 3 13.71 23.86 -32.61
CA SER A 3 14.57 23.07 -31.75
C SER A 3 13.76 22.68 -30.52
N THR A 4 13.22 21.46 -30.49
CA THR A 4 12.70 20.83 -29.28
C THR A 4 13.86 20.67 -28.30
N SER A 5 14.08 21.70 -27.48
CA SER A 5 15.00 21.63 -26.36
C SER A 5 14.47 20.56 -25.42
N HIS A 6 15.00 19.34 -25.53
CA HIS A 6 14.86 18.32 -24.50
C HIS A 6 15.43 18.93 -23.22
N THR A 7 14.54 19.35 -22.32
CA THR A 7 14.90 19.70 -20.96
C THR A 7 15.38 18.40 -20.30
N GLU A 8 16.68 18.13 -20.43
CA GLU A 8 17.33 17.06 -19.67
C GLU A 8 17.21 17.41 -18.20
N PHE A 9 16.25 16.78 -17.53
CA PHE A 9 16.13 16.87 -16.09
C PHE A 9 17.40 16.32 -15.45
N SER A 10 17.89 16.99 -14.40
CA SER A 10 18.99 16.45 -13.61
C SER A 10 18.64 15.04 -13.11
N PRO A 11 19.63 14.15 -12.91
CA PRO A 11 19.38 12.81 -12.39
C PRO A 11 18.54 12.81 -11.10
N ALA A 12 18.78 13.77 -10.22
CA ALA A 12 18.00 13.98 -9.00
C ALA A 12 16.53 14.35 -9.28
N MET A 13 16.28 15.32 -10.17
CA MET A 13 14.93 15.72 -10.55
C MET A 13 14.15 14.56 -11.19
N SER A 14 14.80 13.76 -12.05
CA SER A 14 14.17 12.59 -12.67
C SER A 14 13.77 11.53 -11.63
N ALA A 15 14.61 11.32 -10.61
CA ALA A 15 14.37 10.36 -9.53
C ALA A 15 13.19 10.79 -8.65
N VAL A 16 13.12 12.07 -8.29
CA VAL A 16 12.00 12.65 -7.53
C VAL A 16 10.70 12.60 -8.30
N LEU A 17 10.71 12.99 -9.58
CA LEU A 17 9.52 12.95 -10.43
C LEU A 17 8.99 11.52 -10.59
N SER A 18 9.89 10.55 -10.81
CA SER A 18 9.54 9.12 -10.85
C SER A 18 8.92 8.65 -9.53
N GLY A 19 9.51 9.02 -8.40
CA GLY A 19 8.99 8.72 -7.07
C GLY A 19 7.57 9.26 -6.88
N LEU A 20 7.37 10.57 -7.08
CA LEU A 20 6.07 11.22 -6.89
C LEU A 20 4.99 10.66 -7.83
N ARG A 21 5.33 10.35 -9.08
CA ARG A 21 4.39 9.72 -10.02
C ARG A 21 3.94 8.34 -9.53
N LYS A 22 4.87 7.52 -9.06
CA LYS A 22 4.55 6.20 -8.50
C LYS A 22 3.75 6.34 -7.22
N LEU A 23 4.11 7.25 -6.32
CA LEU A 23 3.34 7.52 -5.11
C LEU A 23 1.91 7.95 -5.43
N LYS A 24 1.72 8.84 -6.40
CA LYS A 24 0.41 9.29 -6.87
C LYS A 24 -0.41 8.12 -7.38
N THR A 25 0.12 7.33 -8.30
CA THR A 25 -0.59 6.18 -8.88
C THR A 25 -0.90 5.11 -7.83
N GLY A 26 0.07 4.78 -6.96
CA GLY A 26 -0.13 3.84 -5.87
C GLY A 26 -1.21 4.30 -4.89
N SER A 27 -1.19 5.57 -4.50
CA SER A 27 -2.20 6.14 -3.60
C SER A 27 -3.60 6.09 -4.23
N LEU A 28 -3.74 6.41 -5.52
CA LEU A 28 -5.02 6.32 -6.23
C LEU A 28 -5.56 4.89 -6.24
N LEU A 29 -4.71 3.89 -6.52
CA LEU A 29 -5.11 2.48 -6.53
C LEU A 29 -5.58 2.02 -5.15
N ILE A 30 -4.92 2.46 -4.08
CA ILE A 30 -5.36 2.14 -2.71
C ILE A 30 -6.72 2.80 -2.41
N VAL A 31 -6.92 4.06 -2.80
CA VAL A 31 -8.23 4.72 -2.64
C VAL A 31 -9.34 3.91 -3.33
N VAL A 32 -9.13 3.50 -4.58
CA VAL A 32 -10.09 2.68 -5.32
C VAL A 32 -10.33 1.34 -4.61
N ALA A 33 -9.28 0.65 -4.18
CA ALA A 33 -9.40 -0.61 -3.45
C ALA A 33 -10.21 -0.47 -2.15
N VAL A 34 -9.96 0.59 -1.37
CA VAL A 34 -10.68 0.81 -0.11
C VAL A 34 -12.14 1.22 -0.35
N ILE A 35 -12.44 1.98 -1.41
CA ILE A 35 -13.83 2.27 -1.80
C ILE A 35 -14.58 1.00 -2.18
N ILE A 36 -13.95 0.09 -2.95
CA ILE A 36 -14.55 -1.20 -3.32
C ILE A 36 -14.82 -2.04 -2.07
N LEU A 37 -13.85 -2.14 -1.15
CA LEU A 37 -14.03 -2.87 0.12
C LEU A 37 -15.10 -2.24 1.01
N GLY A 38 -15.06 -0.92 1.19
CA GLY A 38 -16.01 -0.20 2.02
C GLY A 38 -17.43 -0.28 1.46
N GLY A 39 -17.60 -0.03 0.17
CA GLY A 39 -18.89 -0.11 -0.51
C GLY A 39 -19.48 -1.52 -0.48
N SER A 40 -18.67 -2.54 -0.73
CA SER A 40 -19.12 -3.93 -0.65
C SER A 40 -19.48 -4.36 0.77
N LEU A 41 -18.74 -3.91 1.79
CA LEU A 41 -19.07 -4.18 3.19
C LEU A 41 -20.39 -3.50 3.59
N LEU A 42 -20.61 -2.26 3.18
CA LEU A 42 -21.88 -1.55 3.44
C LEU A 42 -23.06 -2.24 2.77
N ALA A 43 -22.90 -2.73 1.54
CA ALA A 43 -23.92 -3.51 0.85
C ALA A 43 -24.23 -4.81 1.62
N LEU A 44 -23.20 -5.53 2.08
CA LEU A 44 -23.36 -6.74 2.89
C LEU A 44 -24.11 -6.45 4.18
N LEU A 45 -23.73 -5.40 4.92
CA LEU A 45 -24.43 -4.99 6.14
C LEU A 45 -25.89 -4.61 5.84
N GLY A 46 -26.15 -3.87 4.76
CA GLY A 46 -27.50 -3.53 4.32
C GLY A 46 -28.35 -4.76 4.01
N SER A 47 -27.76 -5.78 3.39
CA SER A 47 -28.47 -7.03 3.05
C SER A 47 -28.97 -7.78 4.28
N ILE A 48 -28.25 -7.72 5.41
CA ILE A 48 -28.65 -8.39 6.66
C ILE A 48 -29.98 -7.84 7.18
N PHE A 49 -30.25 -6.54 6.99
CA PHE A 49 -31.50 -5.91 7.41
C PHE A 49 -32.71 -6.25 6.52
N THR A 50 -32.50 -6.89 5.37
CA THR A 50 -33.59 -7.32 4.49
C THR A 50 -34.30 -8.58 4.98
N PHE A 51 -33.69 -9.32 5.92
CA PHE A 51 -34.15 -10.65 6.41
C PHE A 51 -34.40 -11.68 5.29
N ASN A 52 -33.84 -11.46 4.10
CA ASN A 52 -33.96 -12.36 2.96
C ASN A 52 -32.64 -13.12 2.77
N VAL A 53 -32.69 -14.44 2.98
CA VAL A 53 -31.51 -15.32 2.91
C VAL A 53 -30.88 -15.29 1.51
N ASP A 54 -31.68 -15.28 0.44
CA ASP A 54 -31.17 -15.28 -0.93
C ASP A 54 -30.39 -13.98 -1.24
N VAL A 55 -30.91 -12.84 -0.76
CA VAL A 55 -30.24 -11.54 -0.90
C VAL A 55 -28.94 -11.50 -0.10
N VAL A 56 -28.94 -12.03 1.12
CA VAL A 56 -27.73 -12.10 1.96
C VAL A 56 -26.67 -12.98 1.30
N VAL A 57 -27.02 -14.16 0.80
CA VAL A 57 -26.10 -15.08 0.12
C VAL A 57 -25.54 -14.44 -1.16
N ALA A 58 -26.38 -13.83 -1.99
CA ALA A 58 -25.94 -13.16 -3.21
C ALA A 58 -24.99 -11.99 -2.92
N THR A 59 -25.27 -11.22 -1.87
CA THR A 59 -24.43 -10.10 -1.46
C THR A 59 -23.10 -10.57 -0.85
N LEU A 60 -23.11 -11.68 -0.10
CA LEU A 60 -21.90 -12.30 0.44
C LEU A 60 -20.96 -12.77 -0.68
N LEU A 61 -21.48 -13.47 -1.69
CA LEU A 61 -20.68 -13.90 -2.85
C LEU A 61 -20.11 -12.69 -3.61
N SER A 62 -20.91 -11.65 -3.79
CA SER A 62 -20.46 -10.40 -4.42
C SER A 62 -19.35 -9.71 -3.61
N TRP A 63 -19.47 -9.68 -2.28
CA TRP A 63 -18.44 -9.16 -1.39
C TRP A 63 -17.14 -9.96 -1.46
N MET A 64 -17.22 -11.30 -1.53
CA MET A 64 -16.03 -12.15 -1.71
C MET A 64 -15.30 -11.84 -3.03
N LEU A 65 -16.03 -11.66 -4.13
CA LEU A 65 -15.44 -11.31 -5.42
C LEU A 65 -14.81 -9.91 -5.40
N LEU A 66 -15.52 -8.91 -4.87
CA LEU A 66 -15.04 -7.52 -4.80
C LEU A 66 -13.85 -7.38 -3.84
N SER A 67 -13.83 -8.10 -2.72
CA SER A 67 -12.69 -8.11 -1.80
C SER A 67 -11.45 -8.74 -2.43
N LEU A 68 -11.60 -9.78 -3.26
CA LEU A 68 -10.49 -10.33 -4.03
C LEU A 68 -9.91 -9.30 -5.02
N ILE A 69 -10.76 -8.58 -5.75
CA ILE A 69 -10.32 -7.51 -6.67
C ILE A 69 -9.58 -6.41 -5.91
N ALA A 70 -10.15 -5.94 -4.78
CA ALA A 70 -9.53 -4.91 -3.97
C ALA A 70 -8.20 -5.36 -3.34
N LEU A 71 -8.09 -6.63 -2.95
CA LEU A 71 -6.83 -7.22 -2.48
C LEU A 71 -5.78 -7.16 -3.58
N VAL A 72 -6.09 -7.60 -4.80
CA VAL A 72 -5.16 -7.53 -5.95
C VAL A 72 -4.75 -6.09 -6.24
N LEU A 73 -5.69 -5.15 -6.24
CA LEU A 73 -5.38 -3.72 -6.44
C LEU A 73 -4.46 -3.18 -5.34
N THR A 74 -4.68 -3.57 -4.08
CA THR A 74 -3.84 -3.16 -2.95
C THR A 74 -2.43 -3.74 -3.08
N LEU A 75 -2.31 -5.01 -3.46
CA LEU A 75 -1.02 -5.65 -3.73
C LEU A 75 -0.28 -4.92 -4.86
N VAL A 76 -0.95 -4.67 -5.99
CA VAL A 76 -0.35 -3.92 -7.11
C VAL A 76 0.07 -2.52 -6.65
N ALA A 77 -0.77 -1.82 -5.89
CA ALA A 77 -0.45 -0.50 -5.40
C ALA A 77 0.80 -0.50 -4.50
N VAL A 78 0.88 -1.42 -3.55
CA VAL A 78 2.01 -1.52 -2.61
C VAL A 78 3.29 -1.95 -3.33
N TYR A 79 3.26 -3.06 -4.07
CA TYR A 79 4.47 -3.67 -4.63
C TYR A 79 4.94 -3.04 -5.94
N ALA A 80 4.02 -2.64 -6.82
CA ALA A 80 4.40 -2.07 -8.12
C ALA A 80 4.66 -0.55 -8.06
N TYR A 81 4.04 0.15 -7.11
CA TYR A 81 4.08 1.61 -7.06
C TYR A 81 4.68 2.16 -5.77
N LEU A 82 4.22 1.72 -4.60
CA LEU A 82 4.59 2.33 -3.33
C LEU A 82 6.02 1.99 -2.90
N VAL A 83 6.39 0.70 -2.93
CA VAL A 83 7.77 0.27 -2.67
C VAL A 83 8.76 0.86 -3.70
N PRO A 84 8.48 0.81 -5.02
CA PRO A 84 9.38 1.41 -6.00
C PRO A 84 9.42 2.94 -5.97
N SER A 85 8.41 3.60 -5.41
CA SER A 85 8.43 5.04 -5.13
C SER A 85 9.52 5.37 -4.10
N ALA A 86 9.54 4.66 -2.97
CA ALA A 86 10.54 4.86 -1.92
C ALA A 86 11.96 4.63 -2.45
N TRP A 87 12.17 3.60 -3.28
CA TRP A 87 13.44 3.37 -3.97
C TRP A 87 13.86 4.53 -4.88
N SER A 88 12.91 5.11 -5.61
CA SER A 88 13.20 6.24 -6.51
C SER A 88 13.63 7.47 -5.73
N LEU A 89 13.00 7.74 -4.58
CA LEU A 89 13.37 8.85 -3.70
C LEU A 89 14.67 8.61 -2.93
N ALA A 90 14.99 7.35 -2.61
CA ALA A 90 16.27 6.98 -2.01
C ALA A 90 17.48 7.28 -2.93
N LYS A 91 17.28 7.33 -4.25
CA LYS A 91 18.33 7.76 -5.18
C LYS A 91 18.63 9.26 -5.12
N TRP A 92 17.64 10.06 -4.70
CA TRP A 92 17.82 11.51 -4.54
C TRP A 92 18.42 11.85 -3.16
N LYS A 93 17.86 11.29 -2.09
CA LYS A 93 18.32 11.52 -0.71
C LYS A 93 18.54 10.19 0.02
N PRO A 94 19.70 9.54 -0.15
CA PRO A 94 19.94 8.20 0.38
C PRO A 94 19.95 8.17 1.92
N GLU A 95 20.51 9.19 2.57
CA GLU A 95 20.58 9.28 4.04
C GLU A 95 19.20 9.29 4.71
N GLU A 96 18.21 9.90 4.05
CA GLU A 96 16.86 10.03 4.60
C GLU A 96 15.97 8.84 4.24
N PHE A 97 16.09 8.30 3.01
CA PHE A 97 15.10 7.35 2.45
C PHE A 97 15.62 5.91 2.33
N SER A 98 16.93 5.63 2.43
CA SER A 98 17.46 4.26 2.29
C SER A 98 16.92 3.31 3.37
N VAL A 99 16.93 3.74 4.63
CA VAL A 99 16.40 2.95 5.76
C VAL A 99 14.91 2.67 5.58
N ILE A 100 14.14 3.68 5.16
CA ILE A 100 12.69 3.55 4.96
C ILE A 100 12.39 2.59 3.82
N SER A 101 13.11 2.73 2.71
CA SER A 101 12.99 1.86 1.54
C SER A 101 13.25 0.41 1.91
N ASN A 102 14.29 0.14 2.69
CA ASN A 102 14.58 -1.21 3.19
C ASN A 102 13.49 -1.72 4.13
N LEU A 103 12.96 -0.86 5.01
CA LEU A 103 11.88 -1.22 5.93
C LEU A 103 10.59 -1.61 5.18
N LEU A 104 10.26 -0.85 4.13
CA LEU A 104 9.12 -1.13 3.25
C LEU A 104 9.30 -2.43 2.47
N VAL A 105 10.49 -2.66 1.91
CA VAL A 105 10.80 -3.91 1.18
C VAL A 105 10.73 -5.09 2.13
N ILE A 106 11.48 -5.09 3.24
CA ILE A 106 11.54 -6.22 4.16
C ILE A 106 10.17 -6.48 4.77
N GLY A 107 9.46 -5.43 5.19
CA GLY A 107 8.15 -5.55 5.79
C GLY A 107 7.12 -6.12 4.82
N TYR A 108 6.91 -5.47 3.68
CA TYR A 108 5.90 -5.92 2.72
C TYR A 108 6.31 -7.20 2.00
N ILE A 109 7.49 -7.25 1.36
CA ILE A 109 7.91 -8.42 0.58
C ILE A 109 8.14 -9.62 1.49
N GLY A 110 8.87 -9.43 2.61
CA GLY A 110 9.09 -10.50 3.57
C GLY A 110 7.78 -11.01 4.17
N GLY A 111 6.87 -10.09 4.52
CA GLY A 111 5.56 -10.44 5.06
C GLY A 111 4.68 -11.20 4.07
N LEU A 112 4.65 -10.79 2.81
CA LEU A 112 3.93 -11.49 1.75
C LEU A 112 4.49 -12.89 1.52
N VAL A 113 5.82 -13.03 1.39
CA VAL A 113 6.47 -14.32 1.17
C VAL A 113 6.20 -15.26 2.35
N SER A 114 6.36 -14.79 3.59
CA SER A 114 6.06 -15.58 4.78
C SER A 114 4.61 -16.05 4.83
N THR A 115 3.66 -15.16 4.50
CA THR A 115 2.23 -15.48 4.48
C THR A 115 1.87 -16.46 3.37
N LEU A 116 2.45 -16.31 2.17
CA LEU A 116 2.24 -17.23 1.06
C LEU A 116 2.81 -18.61 1.35
N LEU A 117 4.01 -18.69 1.96
CA LEU A 117 4.59 -19.96 2.39
C LEU A 117 3.71 -20.65 3.44
N ALA A 118 3.21 -19.89 4.42
CA ALA A 118 2.26 -20.43 5.40
C ALA A 118 0.99 -20.98 4.73
N LEU A 119 0.45 -20.27 3.74
CA LEU A 119 -0.73 -20.70 2.99
C LEU A 119 -0.48 -21.97 2.16
N VAL A 120 0.65 -22.05 1.47
CA VAL A 120 1.03 -23.24 0.68
C VAL A 120 1.19 -24.45 1.59
N LEU A 121 1.85 -24.29 2.74
CA LEU A 121 2.00 -25.35 3.72
C LEU A 121 0.66 -25.78 4.32
N LEU A 122 -0.24 -24.84 4.59
CA LEU A 122 -1.59 -25.14 5.06
C LEU A 122 -2.36 -25.98 4.04
N ILE A 123 -2.30 -25.64 2.75
CA ILE A 123 -2.95 -26.41 1.69
C ILE A 123 -2.33 -27.81 1.60
N ALA A 124 -1.01 -27.92 1.66
CA ALA A 124 -0.31 -29.21 1.65
C ALA A 124 -0.71 -30.10 2.84
N ASP A 125 -0.93 -29.50 4.01
CA ASP A 125 -1.36 -30.21 5.22
C ASP A 125 -2.81 -30.68 5.16
N VAL A 126 -3.72 -29.81 4.73
CA VAL A 126 -5.14 -30.15 4.56
C VAL A 126 -5.37 -31.21 3.48
N THR A 127 -4.55 -31.22 2.42
CA THR A 127 -4.61 -32.24 1.36
C THR A 127 -3.94 -33.57 1.74
N GLY A 128 -3.34 -33.66 2.94
CA GLY A 128 -2.73 -34.87 3.45
C GLY A 128 -1.33 -35.17 2.89
N ILE A 129 -0.74 -34.26 2.10
CA ILE A 129 0.60 -34.43 1.52
C ILE A 129 1.67 -34.53 2.63
N THR A 130 1.53 -33.74 3.70
CA THR A 130 2.46 -33.72 4.84
C THR A 130 2.08 -34.67 5.98
N GLY A 131 0.99 -35.45 5.81
CA GLY A 131 0.56 -36.45 6.79
C GLY A 131 -0.04 -35.89 8.10
N GLY A 132 -0.41 -34.61 8.15
CA GLY A 132 -1.07 -34.01 9.32
C GLY A 132 -0.19 -33.91 10.57
N SER A 133 1.13 -33.77 10.39
CA SER A 133 2.07 -33.70 11.50
C SER A 133 1.90 -32.42 12.30
N ILE A 134 1.81 -32.53 13.64
CA ILE A 134 1.72 -31.37 14.54
C ILE A 134 2.90 -30.40 14.40
N VAL A 135 4.07 -30.88 13.96
CA VAL A 135 5.24 -30.05 13.70
C VAL A 135 4.99 -29.09 12.51
N VAL A 136 4.30 -29.56 11.47
CA VAL A 136 3.96 -28.76 10.29
C VAL A 136 2.95 -27.69 10.67
N LEU A 137 1.94 -28.04 11.48
CA LEU A 137 0.97 -27.09 12.01
C LEU A 137 1.64 -25.96 12.81
N LEU A 138 2.59 -26.29 13.71
CA LEU A 138 3.35 -25.30 14.46
C LEU A 138 4.17 -24.39 13.54
N LEU A 139 4.80 -24.93 12.50
CA LEU A 139 5.54 -24.15 11.52
C LEU A 139 4.63 -23.17 10.74
N ILE A 140 3.44 -23.61 10.33
CA ILE A 140 2.44 -22.76 9.67
C ILE A 140 2.08 -21.58 10.57
N ILE A 141 1.81 -21.84 11.85
CA ILE A 141 1.46 -20.79 12.83
C ILE A 141 2.60 -19.79 12.99
N VAL A 142 3.84 -20.27 13.15
CA VAL A 142 5.02 -19.39 13.29
C VAL A 142 5.21 -18.52 12.03
N LEU A 143 5.10 -19.10 10.83
CA LEU A 143 5.21 -18.35 9.57
C LEU A 143 4.08 -17.34 9.37
N ALA A 144 2.85 -17.70 9.76
CA ALA A 144 1.71 -16.79 9.72
C ALA A 144 1.92 -15.59 10.66
N ILE A 145 2.34 -15.84 11.90
CA ILE A 145 2.65 -14.79 12.88
C ILE A 145 3.79 -13.90 12.38
N ALA A 146 4.89 -14.50 11.90
CA ALA A 146 6.01 -13.75 11.33
C ALA A 146 5.57 -12.90 10.12
N GLY A 147 4.71 -13.43 9.27
CA GLY A 147 4.13 -12.72 8.12
C GLY A 147 3.34 -11.49 8.55
N VAL A 148 2.45 -11.64 9.54
CA VAL A 148 1.67 -10.52 10.10
C VAL A 148 2.57 -9.44 10.70
N ILE A 149 3.58 -9.84 11.48
CA ILE A 149 4.54 -8.90 12.09
C ILE A 149 5.30 -8.13 11.00
N LEU A 150 5.78 -8.81 9.95
CA LEU A 150 6.49 -8.18 8.85
C LEU A 150 5.59 -7.20 8.07
N ILE A 151 4.34 -7.57 7.77
CA ILE A 151 3.38 -6.65 7.14
C ILE A 151 3.17 -5.40 8.02
N PHE A 152 3.10 -5.57 9.34
CA PHE A 152 2.98 -4.46 10.27
C PHE A 152 4.24 -3.56 10.28
N ILE A 153 5.42 -4.14 10.15
CA ILE A 153 6.66 -3.37 9.96
C ILE A 153 6.61 -2.57 8.65
N GLY A 154 6.11 -3.15 7.56
CA GLY A 154 5.88 -2.43 6.30
C GLY A 154 4.90 -1.26 6.47
N TRP A 155 3.84 -1.45 7.26
CA TRP A 155 2.91 -0.39 7.62
C TRP A 155 3.57 0.77 8.37
N ILE A 156 4.40 0.47 9.37
CA ILE A 156 5.20 1.48 10.08
C ILE A 156 6.13 2.19 9.10
N GLY A 157 6.72 1.46 8.15
CA GLY A 157 7.51 2.03 7.07
C GLY A 157 6.76 3.11 6.28
N ASN A 158 5.48 2.91 5.97
CA ASN A 158 4.66 3.93 5.30
C ASN A 158 4.44 5.18 6.15
N VAL A 159 4.23 5.01 7.46
CA VAL A 159 4.09 6.14 8.39
C VAL A 159 5.37 6.98 8.36
N VAL A 160 6.52 6.33 8.56
CA VAL A 160 7.83 7.02 8.56
C VAL A 160 8.12 7.65 7.19
N TYR A 161 7.75 6.96 6.11
CA TYR A 161 7.87 7.48 4.75
C TYR A 161 7.12 8.80 4.55
N PHE A 162 5.88 8.92 5.05
CA PHE A 162 5.13 10.18 4.98
C PHE A 162 5.73 11.29 5.84
N LEU A 163 6.23 10.97 7.04
CA LEU A 163 6.91 11.96 7.88
C LEU A 163 8.17 12.50 7.18
N LYS A 164 8.92 11.64 6.50
CA LYS A 164 10.13 12.04 5.77
C LYS A 164 9.82 12.79 4.48
N LEU A 165 8.73 12.45 3.80
CA LEU A 165 8.21 13.28 2.70
C LEU A 165 7.80 14.67 3.18
N ARG A 166 7.21 14.80 4.37
CA ARG A 166 6.94 16.12 4.97
C ARG A 166 8.23 16.89 5.18
N ASP A 167 9.27 16.27 5.74
CA ASP A 167 10.55 16.96 6.00
C ASP A 167 11.23 17.37 4.69
N ALA A 168 11.19 16.50 3.67
CA ALA A 168 11.83 16.75 2.37
C ALA A 168 11.13 17.83 1.52
N PHE A 169 9.79 17.89 1.56
CA PHE A 169 8.99 18.80 0.74
C PHE A 169 8.35 19.96 1.53
N ASN A 170 8.62 20.03 2.84
CA ASN A 170 8.02 20.98 3.79
C ASN A 170 6.48 21.05 3.67
N SER A 171 5.82 19.90 3.51
CA SER A 171 4.37 19.82 3.28
C SER A 171 3.63 19.31 4.51
N SER A 172 2.72 20.14 5.04
CA SER A 172 1.85 19.76 6.17
C SER A 172 0.86 18.66 5.79
N THR A 173 0.49 18.53 4.51
CA THR A 173 -0.42 17.48 4.02
C THR A 173 0.13 16.08 4.30
N PHE A 174 1.44 15.86 4.08
CA PHE A 174 2.09 14.58 4.36
C PHE A 174 2.18 14.28 5.86
N LEU A 175 2.31 15.30 6.71
CA LEU A 175 2.24 15.10 8.17
C LEU A 175 0.85 14.59 8.57
N VAL A 176 -0.20 15.23 8.07
CA VAL A 176 -1.58 14.83 8.34
C VAL A 176 -1.81 13.41 7.84
N ALA A 177 -1.37 13.08 6.62
CA ALA A 177 -1.45 11.73 6.08
C ALA A 177 -0.73 10.69 6.97
N GLY A 178 0.48 11.01 7.46
CA GLY A 178 1.21 10.16 8.40
C GLY A 178 0.45 9.90 9.70
N ILE A 179 -0.10 10.95 10.33
CA ILE A 179 -0.88 10.83 11.57
C ILE A 179 -2.16 10.02 11.34
N LEU A 180 -2.88 10.29 10.26
CA LEU A 180 -4.10 9.56 9.91
C LEU A 180 -3.82 8.08 9.64
N LEU A 181 -2.67 7.75 9.04
CA LEU A 181 -2.24 6.36 8.85
C LEU A 181 -1.95 5.65 10.18
N VAL A 182 -1.41 6.34 11.18
CA VAL A 182 -1.23 5.76 12.53
C VAL A 182 -2.58 5.42 13.17
N LEU A 183 -3.59 6.25 12.96
CA LEU A 183 -4.92 6.09 13.55
C LEU A 183 -5.83 5.13 12.76
N SER A 184 -5.51 4.81 11.50
CA SER A 184 -6.42 4.04 10.67
C SER A 184 -6.66 2.58 11.10
N PRO A 185 -5.79 1.90 11.87
CA PRO A 185 -6.15 0.62 12.48
C PRO A 185 -7.34 0.71 13.45
N LEU A 186 -7.54 1.87 14.09
CA LEU A 186 -8.69 2.12 14.98
C LEU A 186 -9.92 2.55 14.19
N ILE A 187 -9.73 3.36 13.14
CA ILE A 187 -10.80 3.92 12.32
C ILE A 187 -10.45 3.69 10.85
N PRO A 188 -10.90 2.58 10.22
CA PRO A 188 -10.52 2.23 8.85
C PRO A 188 -10.83 3.32 7.81
N LEU A 189 -11.86 4.14 8.04
CA LEU A 189 -12.22 5.27 7.18
C LEU A 189 -11.10 6.31 7.07
N LEU A 190 -10.25 6.47 8.10
CA LEU A 190 -9.11 7.40 8.04
C LEU A 190 -8.09 6.98 6.99
N SER A 191 -7.97 5.68 6.69
CA SER A 191 -7.08 5.18 5.63
C SER A 191 -7.44 5.81 4.29
N ILE A 192 -8.75 5.90 3.95
CA ILE A 192 -9.21 6.53 2.70
C ILE A 192 -8.72 7.98 2.62
N ILE A 193 -8.90 8.74 3.70
CA ILE A 193 -8.51 10.15 3.77
C ILE A 193 -6.99 10.29 3.61
N THR A 194 -6.20 9.45 4.28
CA THR A 194 -4.74 9.41 4.14
C THR A 194 -4.30 9.28 2.69
N TRP A 195 -4.87 8.32 1.95
CA TRP A 195 -4.46 8.04 0.58
C TRP A 195 -4.94 9.12 -0.40
N ILE A 196 -6.11 9.72 -0.14
CA ILE A 196 -6.58 10.90 -0.90
C ILE A 196 -5.63 12.09 -0.70
N LEU A 197 -5.26 12.42 0.53
CA LEU A 197 -4.34 13.51 0.84
C LEU A 197 -2.97 13.28 0.19
N THR A 198 -2.47 12.03 0.26
CA THR A 198 -1.21 11.63 -0.37
C THR A 198 -1.27 11.80 -1.89
N TYR A 199 -2.38 11.41 -2.53
CA TYR A 199 -2.58 11.58 -3.97
C TYR A 199 -2.57 13.06 -4.38
N ILE A 200 -3.35 13.89 -3.68
CA ILE A 200 -3.46 15.33 -3.96
C ILE A 200 -2.10 16.00 -3.82
N GLU A 201 -1.39 15.73 -2.73
CA GLU A 201 -0.10 16.34 -2.46
C GLU A 201 0.97 15.87 -3.46
N ALA A 202 1.06 14.56 -3.74
CA ALA A 202 1.98 14.03 -4.73
C ALA A 202 1.73 14.63 -6.12
N SER A 203 0.46 14.79 -6.51
CA SER A 203 0.11 15.44 -7.79
C SER A 203 0.44 16.93 -7.80
N SER A 204 0.28 17.63 -6.68
CA SER A 204 0.61 19.05 -6.53
C SER A 204 2.11 19.28 -6.68
N LEU A 205 2.92 18.47 -5.98
CA LEU A 205 4.38 18.52 -6.04
C LEU A 205 4.92 18.18 -7.42
N GLU A 206 4.37 17.14 -8.07
CA GLU A 206 4.74 16.79 -9.44
C GLU A 206 4.54 17.98 -10.40
N LYS A 207 3.40 18.68 -10.30
CA LYS A 207 3.11 19.85 -11.14
C LYS A 207 4.07 21.01 -10.86
N LYS A 208 4.36 21.30 -9.59
CA LYS A 208 5.29 22.37 -9.17
C LYS A 208 6.73 22.12 -9.65
N LEU A 209 7.13 20.85 -9.70
CA LEU A 209 8.45 20.45 -10.18
C LEU A 209 8.58 20.60 -11.69
N ILE A 210 7.57 20.17 -12.44
CA ILE A 210 7.54 20.32 -13.90
C ILE A 210 7.50 21.80 -14.30
N SER A 211 6.80 22.65 -13.54
CA SER A 211 6.74 24.10 -13.81
C SER A 211 7.96 24.88 -13.33
N GLY A 212 8.95 24.23 -12.70
CA GLY A 212 10.15 24.89 -12.17
C GLY A 212 9.91 25.79 -10.95
N LEU A 213 8.71 25.76 -10.38
CA LEU A 213 8.33 26.55 -9.19
C LEU A 213 8.95 25.98 -7.90
N MET A 214 9.43 24.74 -7.95
CA MET A 214 10.11 24.07 -6.86
C MET A 214 11.51 23.66 -7.31
N LYS A 215 12.54 24.13 -6.60
CA LYS A 215 13.92 23.69 -6.78
C LYS A 215 14.20 22.53 -5.84
N ILE A 216 14.80 21.48 -6.39
CA ILE A 216 15.29 20.29 -5.67
C ILE A 216 16.80 20.42 -5.55
#